data_AF-A0A9W4MIW9-F1
#
_entry.id   AF-A0A9W4MIW9-F1
#
_cell.length_a   1.000
_cell.length_b   1.000
_cell.length_c   1.000
_cell.angle_alpha   90.00
_cell.angle_beta   90.00
_cell.angle_gamma   90.00
#
_symmetry.space_group_name_H-M   'P 1'
#
loop_
_entity.id
_entity.type
_entity.pdbx_description
1 polymer ?
#
loop_
_entity_poly.entity_id
_entity_poly.type
_entity_poly.pdbx_seq_one_letter_code
_entity_poly.pdbx_strand_id
1 'polypeptide(L)'
;MIPFVSEWEKAGILPSSLYEQCATAGLLMPMGAGSKIPQDWASKYPIIGGVPFEKWDGFHDFIVHDEVTRVGVTDEVLSGQKRISLAVTEPDAGSDVRRILTEAVLNGDKSHYIISGHKKACAKFHPNGRREQSKEETKF
;
A
#
# COMPACT_ATOMS: atom_id res chain seq x y z
N MET A 1 -5.17 -2.45 6.39
CA MET A 1 -5.54 -3.29 5.24
C MET A 1 -6.99 -3.70 5.37
N ILE A 2 -7.65 -3.78 4.21
CA ILE A 2 -8.97 -4.29 3.84
C ILE A 2 -9.84 -4.86 5.00
N PRO A 3 -11.03 -4.29 5.28
CA PRO A 3 -11.83 -4.65 6.47
C PRO A 3 -12.59 -5.98 6.38
N PHE A 4 -12.80 -6.53 5.18
CA PHE A 4 -13.62 -7.74 4.95
C PHE A 4 -12.80 -8.96 4.46
N VAL A 5 -11.48 -8.84 4.42
CA VAL A 5 -10.58 -9.83 3.78
C VAL A 5 -10.77 -11.24 4.37
N SER A 6 -10.83 -11.35 5.71
CA SER A 6 -11.02 -12.62 6.43
C SER A 6 -12.44 -13.19 6.40
N GLU A 7 -13.42 -12.43 5.90
CA GLU A 7 -14.76 -12.95 5.60
C GLU A 7 -14.75 -13.60 4.21
N TRP A 8 -14.18 -12.90 3.23
CA TRP A 8 -14.07 -13.38 1.85
C TRP A 8 -13.13 -14.59 1.70
N GLU A 9 -12.05 -14.66 2.49
CA GLU A 9 -11.19 -15.84 2.62
C GLU A 9 -11.97 -17.08 3.08
N LYS A 10 -12.85 -16.92 4.08
CA LYS A 10 -13.64 -18.03 4.64
C LYS A 10 -14.81 -18.43 3.75
N ALA A 11 -15.41 -17.47 3.06
CA ALA A 11 -16.47 -17.72 2.09
C ALA A 11 -15.94 -18.26 0.75
N GLY A 12 -14.66 -18.04 0.44
CA GLY A 12 -14.03 -18.38 -0.85
C GLY A 12 -14.55 -17.56 -2.04
N ILE A 13 -15.35 -16.50 -1.78
CA ILE A 13 -16.11 -15.76 -2.79
C ILE A 13 -16.10 -14.26 -2.46
N LEU A 14 -15.89 -13.42 -3.47
CA LEU A 14 -15.99 -11.96 -3.39
C LEU A 14 -17.40 -11.47 -3.78
N PRO A 15 -17.96 -10.42 -3.15
CA PRO A 15 -19.24 -9.84 -3.55
C PRO A 15 -19.20 -9.24 -4.97
N SER A 16 -20.20 -9.51 -5.81
CA SER A 16 -20.21 -9.03 -7.21
C SER A 16 -20.18 -7.49 -7.31
N SER A 17 -20.82 -6.78 -6.39
CA SER A 17 -20.79 -5.31 -6.32
C SER A 17 -19.41 -4.73 -5.99
N LEU A 18 -18.48 -5.52 -5.43
CA LEU A 18 -17.10 -5.10 -5.20
C LEU A 18 -16.36 -4.88 -6.53
N TYR A 19 -16.62 -5.72 -7.54
CA TYR A 19 -16.03 -5.56 -8.86
C TYR A 19 -16.52 -4.28 -9.55
N GLU A 20 -17.81 -3.96 -9.45
CA GLU A 20 -18.38 -2.70 -9.97
C GLU A 20 -17.78 -1.47 -9.26
N GLN A 21 -17.53 -1.57 -7.94
CA GLN A 21 -16.88 -0.53 -7.15
C GLN A 21 -15.40 -0.35 -7.54
N CYS A 22 -14.63 -1.45 -7.70
CA CYS A 22 -13.24 -1.39 -8.16
C CYS A 22 -13.11 -0.90 -9.61
N ALA A 23 -14.09 -1.19 -10.48
CA ALA A 23 -14.18 -0.62 -11.82
C ALA A 23 -14.39 0.90 -11.75
N THR A 24 -15.37 1.34 -10.95
CA THR A 24 -15.71 2.76 -10.76
C THR A 24 -14.58 3.56 -10.11
N ALA A 25 -13.81 2.94 -9.21
CA ALA A 25 -12.63 3.52 -8.57
C ALA A 25 -11.37 3.59 -9.47
N GLY A 26 -11.43 3.02 -10.67
CA GLY A 26 -10.30 3.01 -11.61
C GLY A 26 -9.16 2.06 -11.22
N LEU A 27 -9.45 1.01 -10.44
CA LEU A 27 -8.49 -0.04 -10.09
C LEU A 27 -8.40 -1.12 -11.17
N LEU A 28 -9.55 -1.61 -11.66
CA LEU A 28 -9.58 -2.79 -12.53
C LEU A 28 -9.00 -2.54 -13.92
N MET A 29 -9.20 -1.34 -14.50
CA MET A 29 -8.69 -1.07 -15.85
C MET A 29 -7.16 -0.99 -15.88
N PRO A 30 -6.47 -0.25 -14.98
CA PRO A 30 -5.01 -0.27 -14.95
C PRO A 30 -4.43 -1.65 -14.64
N MET A 31 -5.02 -2.42 -13.71
CA MET A 31 -4.60 -3.82 -13.46
C MET A 31 -4.76 -4.74 -14.69
N GLY A 32 -5.77 -4.49 -15.54
CA GLY A 32 -5.97 -5.25 -16.78
C GLY A 32 -5.11 -4.77 -17.95
N ALA A 33 -4.65 -3.52 -17.92
CA ALA A 33 -3.78 -2.92 -18.93
C ALA A 33 -2.28 -3.14 -18.62
N GLY A 34 -1.92 -3.26 -17.35
CA GLY A 34 -0.54 -3.34 -16.87
C GLY A 34 0.23 -2.04 -17.10
N SER A 35 1.51 -2.17 -17.41
CA SER A 35 2.47 -1.07 -17.55
C SER A 35 2.12 0.06 -18.55
N LYS A 36 1.12 -0.11 -19.42
CA LYS A 36 0.65 0.92 -20.38
C LYS A 36 -0.84 0.77 -20.67
N ILE A 37 -1.57 1.88 -20.61
CA ILE A 37 -3.01 1.89 -20.89
C ILE A 37 -3.26 2.04 -22.41
N PRO A 38 -4.02 1.12 -23.06
CA PRO A 38 -4.44 1.30 -24.44
C PRO A 38 -5.25 2.59 -24.63
N GLN A 39 -4.95 3.33 -25.69
CA GLN A 39 -5.60 4.63 -25.95
C GLN A 39 -7.13 4.52 -26.08
N ASP A 40 -7.63 3.41 -26.64
CA ASP A 40 -9.07 3.13 -26.76
C ASP A 40 -9.77 2.92 -25.40
N TRP A 41 -9.02 2.69 -24.32
CA TRP A 41 -9.54 2.51 -22.96
C TRP A 41 -9.41 3.78 -22.12
N ALA A 42 -8.42 4.63 -22.43
CA ALA A 42 -8.08 5.84 -21.70
C ALA A 42 -9.23 6.85 -21.51
N SER A 43 -10.16 6.93 -22.47
CA SER A 43 -11.34 7.80 -22.39
C SER A 43 -12.62 7.09 -21.92
N LYS A 44 -12.54 5.77 -21.67
CA LYS A 44 -13.71 4.92 -21.39
C LYS A 44 -13.83 4.50 -19.93
N TYR A 45 -12.69 4.39 -19.22
CA TYR A 45 -12.64 3.91 -17.85
C TYR A 45 -11.73 4.79 -16.97
N PRO A 46 -12.03 4.98 -15.68
CA PRO A 46 -11.22 5.77 -14.78
C PRO A 46 -9.87 5.10 -14.46
N ILE A 47 -8.91 5.91 -14.04
CA ILE A 47 -7.57 5.50 -13.58
C ILE A 47 -7.41 5.94 -12.12
N ILE A 48 -7.00 5.00 -11.26
CA ILE A 48 -6.74 5.30 -9.84
C ILE A 48 -5.71 6.43 -9.69
N GLY A 49 -5.97 7.33 -8.74
CA GLY A 49 -5.13 8.51 -8.50
C GLY A 49 -5.31 9.64 -9.52
N GLY A 50 -6.19 9.49 -10.52
CA GLY A 50 -6.41 10.51 -11.55
C GLY A 50 -5.19 10.73 -12.45
N VAL A 51 -4.30 9.74 -12.53
CA VAL A 51 -3.09 9.78 -13.35
C VAL A 51 -3.50 9.88 -14.83
N PRO A 52 -3.07 10.91 -15.59
CA PRO A 52 -3.31 10.98 -17.02
C PRO A 52 -2.79 9.71 -17.70
N PHE A 53 -3.54 9.15 -18.65
CA PHE A 53 -3.23 7.84 -19.23
C PHE A 53 -1.86 7.80 -19.93
N GLU A 54 -1.41 8.93 -20.46
CA GLU A 54 -0.09 9.11 -21.08
C GLU A 54 1.06 9.09 -20.07
N LYS A 55 0.73 9.32 -18.79
CA LYS A 55 1.64 9.26 -17.64
C LYS A 55 1.51 7.96 -16.84
N TRP A 56 0.59 7.08 -17.22
CA TRP A 56 0.57 5.73 -16.68
C TRP A 56 1.77 4.95 -17.20
N ASP A 57 2.52 4.35 -16.28
CA ASP A 57 3.73 3.60 -16.59
C ASP A 57 3.86 2.37 -15.68
N GLY A 58 4.93 1.58 -15.91
CA GLY A 58 5.26 0.41 -15.11
C GLY A 58 5.49 0.68 -13.62
N PHE A 59 5.70 1.94 -13.18
CA PHE A 59 5.83 2.26 -11.76
C PHE A 59 4.48 2.53 -11.10
N HIS A 60 3.52 3.12 -11.82
CA HIS A 60 2.13 3.22 -11.36
C HIS A 60 1.47 1.84 -11.34
N ASP A 61 1.74 1.03 -12.37
CA ASP A 61 1.37 -0.38 -12.43
C ASP A 61 2.02 -1.16 -11.29
N PHE A 62 3.33 -1.01 -11.07
CA PHE A 62 4.02 -1.61 -9.93
C PHE A 62 3.47 -1.11 -8.59
N ILE A 63 3.11 0.16 -8.40
CA ILE A 63 2.51 0.63 -7.14
C ILE A 63 1.10 0.05 -6.95
N VAL A 64 0.28 -0.05 -7.99
CA VAL A 64 -1.03 -0.69 -7.89
C VAL A 64 -0.85 -2.16 -7.58
N HIS A 65 -0.01 -2.87 -8.32
CA HIS A 65 0.31 -4.26 -8.04
C HIS A 65 0.92 -4.41 -6.64
N ASP A 66 1.89 -3.63 -6.21
CA ASP A 66 2.51 -3.69 -4.88
C ASP A 66 1.46 -3.35 -3.79
N GLU A 67 0.64 -2.31 -3.88
CA GLU A 67 -0.46 -2.13 -2.90
C GLU A 67 -1.55 -3.24 -2.96
N VAL A 68 -1.67 -3.94 -4.09
CA VAL A 68 -2.58 -5.10 -4.31
C VAL A 68 -1.87 -6.46 -4.15
N THR A 69 -0.55 -6.52 -3.89
CA THR A 69 0.26 -7.78 -3.78
C THR A 69 1.35 -7.78 -2.70
N ARG A 70 1.87 -6.63 -2.24
CA ARG A 70 2.64 -6.42 -0.97
C ARG A 70 1.85 -6.92 0.23
N VAL A 71 0.54 -7.01 0.04
CA VAL A 71 -0.26 -8.03 0.68
C VAL A 71 0.32 -9.45 0.40
N GLY A 72 1.57 -9.74 0.83
CA GLY A 72 2.59 -10.38 -0.02
C GLY A 72 3.89 -10.93 0.59
N VAL A 73 3.97 -12.10 1.24
CA VAL A 73 2.94 -12.69 2.10
C VAL A 73 1.61 -12.90 1.38
N THR A 74 1.65 -13.47 0.17
CA THR A 74 0.64 -13.27 -0.88
C THR A 74 -0.65 -13.98 -0.54
N ASP A 75 -0.68 -15.32 -0.47
CA ASP A 75 -1.80 -16.05 0.15
C ASP A 75 -1.85 -15.91 1.69
N GLU A 76 -1.46 -14.77 2.25
CA GLU A 76 -1.51 -14.43 3.69
C GLU A 76 -1.76 -12.94 3.95
N VAL A 77 -1.95 -12.12 2.90
CA VAL A 77 -2.67 -10.84 2.99
C VAL A 77 -3.54 -10.61 1.73
N LEU A 78 -3.23 -11.21 0.56
CA LEU A 78 -4.30 -11.75 -0.32
C LEU A 78 -5.07 -12.87 0.43
N SER A 79 -4.52 -13.44 1.51
CA SER A 79 -5.25 -14.23 2.55
C SER A 79 -5.00 -13.75 4.02
N GLY A 80 -5.07 -12.44 4.22
CA GLY A 80 -5.36 -11.75 5.50
C GLY A 80 -4.39 -11.80 6.71
N GLN A 81 -3.69 -12.90 6.99
CA GLN A 81 -2.89 -13.14 8.20
C GLN A 81 -1.90 -12.04 8.65
N LYS A 82 -1.30 -11.23 7.75
CA LYS A 82 -0.31 -10.19 8.16
C LYS A 82 -0.64 -8.80 7.59
N ARG A 83 0.16 -7.80 7.98
CA ARG A 83 -0.05 -6.38 7.63
C ARG A 83 1.26 -5.64 7.38
N ILE A 84 1.21 -4.68 6.45
CA ILE A 84 2.34 -3.91 5.90
C ILE A 84 2.13 -2.39 6.04
N SER A 85 3.21 -1.62 6.06
CA SER A 85 3.15 -0.16 5.94
C SER A 85 4.47 0.41 5.42
N LEU A 86 4.39 1.36 4.49
CA LEU A 86 5.57 2.10 4.03
C LEU A 86 5.95 3.20 5.04
N ALA A 87 7.15 3.08 5.61
CA ALA A 87 7.61 3.79 6.81
C ALA A 87 8.65 4.89 6.51
N VAL A 88 8.39 5.73 5.52
CA VAL A 88 9.43 6.60 4.93
C VAL A 88 9.58 7.94 5.66
N THR A 89 8.54 8.77 5.67
CA THR A 89 8.57 10.18 6.10
C THR A 89 8.86 10.40 7.59
N GLU A 90 9.67 11.42 7.90
CA GLU A 90 10.16 11.78 9.23
C GLU A 90 9.86 13.23 9.62
N PRO A 91 10.01 13.61 10.91
CA PRO A 91 9.88 14.99 11.39
C PRO A 91 10.52 16.03 10.47
N ASP A 92 11.78 15.78 10.09
CA ASP A 92 12.66 16.71 9.38
C ASP A 92 12.90 16.33 7.90
N ALA A 93 12.30 15.23 7.42
CA ALA A 93 12.47 14.73 6.05
C ALA A 93 11.15 14.27 5.43
N GLY A 94 10.58 15.16 4.61
CA GLY A 94 9.32 14.97 3.87
C GLY A 94 9.54 14.63 2.41
N SER A 95 9.57 15.65 1.55
CA SER A 95 9.79 15.52 0.11
C SER A 95 11.25 15.20 -0.25
N ASP A 96 12.22 15.65 0.54
CA ASP A 96 13.61 15.20 0.45
C ASP A 96 13.83 13.97 1.35
N VAL A 97 13.49 12.80 0.81
CA VAL A 97 13.61 11.51 1.49
C VAL A 97 15.07 11.16 1.83
N ARG A 98 16.07 11.82 1.25
CA ARG A 98 17.49 11.55 1.53
C ARG A 98 17.95 12.07 2.90
N ARG A 99 17.15 12.92 3.54
CA ARG A 99 17.48 13.55 4.84
C ARG A 99 16.86 12.83 6.05
N ILE A 100 16.34 11.61 5.87
CA ILE A 100 15.83 10.80 6.99
C ILE A 100 16.94 10.49 8.00
N LEU A 101 16.58 10.45 9.28
CA LEU A 101 17.46 10.33 10.44
C LEU A 101 17.23 9.05 11.25
N THR A 102 16.24 8.20 10.90
CA THR A 102 16.10 6.88 11.54
C THR A 102 17.30 5.99 11.22
N GLU A 103 18.02 5.58 12.25
CA GLU A 103 19.16 4.69 12.15
C GLU A 103 18.77 3.24 12.48
N ALA A 104 19.55 2.28 11.99
CA ALA A 104 19.41 0.86 12.32
C ALA A 104 20.76 0.28 12.70
N VAL A 105 20.96 0.01 13.99
CA VAL A 105 22.22 -0.48 14.56
C VAL A 105 22.10 -1.98 14.80
N LEU A 106 23.05 -2.77 14.31
CA LEU A 106 23.08 -4.21 14.51
C LEU A 106 23.39 -4.53 15.98
N ASN A 107 22.59 -5.39 16.62
CA ASN A 107 22.83 -5.79 18.02
C ASN A 107 24.17 -6.53 18.18
N GLY A 108 24.72 -6.57 19.40
CA GLY A 108 26.01 -7.18 19.71
C GLY A 108 26.11 -8.68 19.40
N ASP A 109 24.99 -9.40 19.45
CA ASP A 109 24.85 -10.81 19.04
C ASP A 109 24.61 -10.99 17.52
N LYS A 110 24.37 -9.89 16.80
CA LYS A 110 24.06 -9.80 15.37
C LYS A 110 22.78 -10.52 14.93
N SER A 111 21.85 -10.81 15.85
CA SER A 111 20.61 -11.54 15.53
C SER A 111 19.50 -10.66 14.92
N HIS A 112 19.49 -9.35 15.25
CA HIS A 112 18.52 -8.39 14.77
C HIS A 112 19.09 -6.97 14.77
N TYR A 113 18.44 -6.06 14.04
CA TYR A 113 18.71 -4.63 14.11
C TYR A 113 17.87 -3.98 15.20
N ILE A 114 18.51 -3.16 16.01
CA ILE A 114 17.88 -2.18 16.87
C ILE A 114 17.67 -0.93 16.01
N ILE A 115 16.44 -0.72 15.56
CA ILE A 115 16.05 0.47 14.81
C ILE A 115 15.77 1.57 15.82
N SER A 116 16.25 2.78 15.57
CA SER A 116 16.04 3.92 16.44
C SER A 116 15.80 5.17 15.62
N GLY A 117 14.62 5.74 15.76
CA GLY A 117 14.23 6.90 14.96
C GLY A 117 12.76 7.27 15.06
N HIS A 118 12.43 8.40 14.45
CA HIS A 118 11.12 9.03 14.56
C HIS A 118 10.48 9.10 13.18
N LYS A 119 9.38 8.39 12.97
CA LYS A 119 8.60 8.46 11.72
C LYS A 119 7.36 9.33 11.92
N LYS A 120 7.20 10.34 11.05
CA LYS A 120 6.10 11.33 11.09
C LYS A 120 4.85 10.88 10.32
N ALA A 121 4.95 9.78 9.58
CA ALA A 121 3.80 9.15 8.94
C ALA A 121 3.95 7.61 8.82
N CYS A 122 4.43 6.94 9.88
CA CYS A 122 4.09 5.52 10.03
C CYS A 122 2.64 5.42 10.46
N ALA A 123 1.77 4.87 9.60
CA ALA A 123 0.41 4.57 9.99
C ALA A 123 0.41 3.43 11.02
N LYS A 124 0.47 3.77 12.32
CA LYS A 124 0.19 2.83 13.41
C LYS A 124 -1.21 2.24 13.18
N PHE A 125 -1.30 0.93 13.01
CA PHE A 125 -2.57 0.23 12.96
C PHE A 125 -2.78 -0.50 14.28
N HIS A 126 -3.76 -0.02 15.06
CA HIS A 126 -4.34 -0.81 16.15
C HIS A 126 -4.84 -2.15 15.58
N PRO A 127 -4.81 -3.28 16.32
CA PRO A 127 -5.39 -4.55 15.87
C PRO A 127 -6.80 -4.39 15.26
N ASN A 128 -7.58 -3.46 15.80
CA ASN A 128 -8.97 -3.14 15.45
C ASN A 128 -9.15 -2.26 14.18
N GLY A 129 -8.11 -2.10 13.36
CA GLY A 129 -8.23 -1.68 11.95
C GLY A 129 -8.48 -0.19 11.66
N ARG A 130 -8.71 0.67 12.68
CA ARG A 130 -8.85 2.12 12.49
C ARG A 130 -7.49 2.77 12.21
N ARG A 131 -7.42 3.64 11.18
CA ARG A 131 -6.34 4.64 11.05
C ARG A 131 -6.74 5.86 11.89
N GLU A 132 -6.01 6.12 12.97
CA GLU A 132 -5.86 7.49 13.45
C GLU A 132 -4.64 8.10 12.74
N GLN A 133 -4.81 9.25 12.11
CA GLN A 133 -3.69 10.15 11.86
C GLN A 133 -3.37 10.87 13.16
N SER A 134 -2.77 10.17 14.13
CA SER A 134 -2.15 10.88 15.24
C SER A 134 -0.95 11.66 14.67
N LYS A 135 -0.84 12.94 15.02
CA LYS A 135 0.39 13.73 14.79
C LYS A 135 1.46 13.36 15.82
N GLU A 136 1.48 12.10 16.25
CA GLU A 136 2.43 11.59 17.22
C GLU A 136 3.59 10.94 16.49
N GLU A 137 4.79 11.39 16.84
CA GLU A 137 6.01 10.77 16.36
C GLU A 137 6.05 9.33 16.84
N THR A 138 6.08 8.39 15.90
CA THR A 138 6.33 7.01 16.25
C THR A 138 7.82 6.86 16.44
N LYS A 139 8.24 6.87 17.71
CA LYS A 139 9.56 6.43 18.12
C LYS A 139 9.61 4.90 18.02
N PHE A 140 10.56 4.41 17.24
CA PHE A 140 11.00 3.02 17.21
C PHE A 140 12.29 2.91 18.04
#